data_AF-A0A920H7N5-F1
#
_entry.id   AF-A0A920H7N5-F1
#
_cell.length_a   1.000
_cell.length_b   1.000
_cell.length_c   1.000
_cell.angle_alpha   90.00
_cell.angle_beta   90.00
_cell.angle_gamma   90.00
#
_symmetry.space_group_name_H-M   'P 1'
#
loop_
_entity.id
_entity.type
_entity.pdbx_description
1 polymer ?
#
loop_
_entity_poly.entity_id
_entity_poly.type
_entity_poly.pdbx_seq_one_letter_code
_entity_poly.pdbx_strand_id
1 'polypeptide(L)'
;MLAKALLECLETGSGTVVNVTSIAGSRVHEFAGSAYATSKAALSALTREMASDFGKRGVRVNAIAPGEIKTDILSPDSEACHFAADPNATFWNRG
;
A
#
# COMPACT_ATOMS: atom_id res chain seq x y z
N MET A 1 9.77 14.16 3.42
CA MET A 1 9.00 12.95 3.81
C MET A 1 8.22 13.26 5.08
N LEU A 2 6.90 13.02 5.10
CA LEU A 2 6.03 13.31 6.25
C LEU A 2 6.55 12.69 7.56
N ALA A 3 6.89 11.40 7.52
CA ALA A 3 7.38 10.68 8.71
C ALA A 3 8.70 11.25 9.27
N LYS A 4 9.56 11.84 8.41
CA LYS A 4 10.79 12.51 8.87
C LYS A 4 10.47 13.78 9.65
N ALA A 5 9.44 14.53 9.24
CA ALA A 5 9.02 15.75 9.93
C ALA A 5 8.37 15.47 11.29
N LEU A 6 7.79 14.28 11.48
CA LEU A 6 7.11 13.87 12.70
C LEU A 6 7.97 12.99 13.61
N LEU A 7 9.26 12.84 13.32
CA LEU A 7 10.10 11.81 13.92
C LEU A 7 10.22 11.95 15.44
N GLU A 8 10.34 13.17 15.97
CA GLU A 8 10.40 13.43 17.42
C GLU A 8 9.11 13.02 18.13
N CYS A 9 7.95 13.29 17.54
CA CYS A 9 6.66 12.85 18.06
C CYS A 9 6.54 11.33 18.02
N LEU A 10 7.02 10.70 16.94
CA LEU A 10 7.01 9.25 16.79
C LEU A 10 7.89 8.57 17.85
N GLU A 11 9.05 9.11 18.18
CA GLU A 11 9.88 8.57 19.26
C GLU A 11 9.21 8.71 20.62
N THR A 12 8.78 9.94 20.95
CA THR A 12 8.20 10.24 22.27
C THR A 12 6.94 9.41 22.52
N GLY A 13 6.15 9.20 21.48
CA GLY A 13 4.92 8.41 21.53
C GLY A 13 5.10 6.90 21.31
N SER A 14 6.33 6.39 21.14
CA SER A 14 6.58 4.99 20.73
C SER A 14 5.76 4.58 19.49
N GLY A 15 5.66 5.52 18.55
CA GLY A 15 4.85 5.43 17.34
C GLY A 15 5.43 4.45 16.30
N THR A 16 4.62 4.20 15.28
CA THR A 16 4.97 3.35 14.15
C THR A 16 4.44 3.96 12.86
N VAL A 17 5.14 3.72 11.75
CA VAL A 17 4.71 4.11 10.41
C VAL A 17 4.24 2.86 9.66
N VAL A 18 3.09 2.96 8.99
CA VAL A 18 2.59 1.92 8.09
C VAL A 18 2.35 2.52 6.71
N ASN A 19 3.12 2.09 5.73
CA ASN A 19 2.96 2.51 4.33
C ASN A 19 1.98 1.59 3.61
N VAL A 20 1.06 2.17 2.85
CA VAL A 20 0.10 1.42 2.03
C VAL A 20 0.64 1.26 0.61
N THR A 21 1.17 0.08 0.33
CA THR A 21 1.72 -0.31 -0.98
C THR A 21 0.62 -0.95 -1.84
N SER A 22 0.96 -1.90 -2.71
CA SER A 22 0.02 -2.69 -3.52
C SER A 22 0.72 -3.95 -4.01
N ILE A 23 -0.03 -5.03 -4.21
CA ILE A 23 0.48 -6.23 -4.89
C ILE A 23 1.04 -5.92 -6.28
N ALA A 24 0.50 -4.89 -6.96
CA ALA A 24 0.97 -4.40 -8.26
C ALA A 24 2.40 -3.83 -8.24
N GLY A 25 2.95 -3.52 -7.05
CA GLY A 25 4.35 -3.12 -6.90
C GLY A 25 5.33 -4.30 -6.89
N SER A 26 4.83 -5.54 -6.82
CA SER A 26 5.65 -6.76 -6.74
C SER A 26 5.33 -7.78 -7.84
N ARG A 27 4.20 -7.61 -8.53
CA ARG A 27 3.69 -8.49 -9.58
C ARG A 27 3.09 -7.63 -10.69
N VAL A 28 3.16 -8.12 -11.93
CA VAL A 28 2.48 -7.47 -13.05
C VAL A 28 0.97 -7.55 -12.81
N HIS A 29 0.30 -6.41 -12.93
CA HIS A 29 -1.14 -6.33 -12.80
C HIS A 29 -1.73 -5.54 -13.95
N GLU A 30 -2.75 -6.11 -14.59
CA GLU A 30 -3.33 -5.59 -15.83
C GLU A 30 -3.96 -4.19 -15.67
N PHE A 31 -4.55 -3.90 -14.51
CA PHE A 31 -5.22 -2.62 -14.25
C PHE A 31 -4.29 -1.51 -13.72
N ALA A 32 -3.11 -1.83 -13.18
CA ALA A 32 -2.30 -0.87 -12.42
C ALA A 32 -1.54 0.12 -13.32
N GLY A 33 -1.06 -0.34 -14.48
CA GLY A 33 -0.16 0.45 -15.33
C GLY A 33 1.24 0.65 -14.75
N SER A 34 2.20 1.02 -15.61
CA SER A 34 3.63 1.07 -15.27
C SER A 34 3.96 2.11 -14.19
N ALA A 35 3.32 3.28 -14.23
CA ALA A 35 3.58 4.36 -13.29
C ALA A 35 3.15 4.01 -11.86
N TYR A 36 1.94 3.44 -11.68
CA TYR A 36 1.44 3.03 -10.37
C TYR A 36 2.26 1.86 -9.81
N ALA A 37 2.51 0.84 -10.62
CA ALA A 37 3.34 -0.31 -10.24
C ALA A 37 4.73 0.14 -9.76
N THR A 38 5.38 1.02 -10.52
CA THR A 38 6.68 1.60 -10.16
C THR A 38 6.62 2.40 -8.87
N SER A 39 5.61 3.25 -8.70
CA SER A 39 5.41 4.03 -7.48
C SER A 39 5.24 3.15 -6.24
N LYS A 40 4.43 2.10 -6.33
CA LYS A 40 4.19 1.17 -5.22
C LYS A 40 5.42 0.31 -4.92
N ALA A 41 6.18 -0.10 -5.93
CA ALA A 41 7.47 -0.78 -5.75
C ALA A 41 8.50 0.13 -5.05
N ALA A 42 8.60 1.39 -5.47
CA ALA A 42 9.47 2.38 -4.86
C ALA A 42 9.11 2.63 -3.40
N LEU A 43 7.81 2.66 -3.06
CA LEU A 43 7.35 2.80 -1.69
C LEU A 43 7.74 1.59 -0.81
N SER A 44 7.73 0.37 -1.37
CA SER A 44 8.25 -0.81 -0.67
C SER A 44 9.75 -0.72 -0.37
N ALA A 45 10.55 -0.20 -1.32
CA ALA A 45 11.97 0.04 -1.08
C ALA A 45 12.18 1.14 -0.03
N LEU A 46 11.45 2.25 -0.16
CA LEU A 46 11.49 3.35 0.81
C LEU A 46 11.15 2.89 2.23
N THR A 47 10.20 1.97 2.38
CA THR A 47 9.83 1.40 3.69
C THR A 47 11.04 0.72 4.35
N ARG A 48 11.86 -0.01 3.59
CA ARG A 48 13.05 -0.68 4.12
C ARG A 48 14.14 0.31 4.52
N GLU A 49 14.40 1.32 3.70
CA GLU A 49 15.34 2.41 4.03
C GLU A 49 14.89 3.15 5.30
N MET A 50 13.62 3.52 5.37
CA MET A 50 13.06 4.18 6.55
C MET A 50 13.11 3.30 7.80
N ALA A 51 12.86 1.99 7.68
CA ALA A 51 12.96 1.07 8.82
C ALA A 51 14.40 0.99 9.35
N SER A 52 15.40 1.00 8.46
CA SER A 52 16.82 1.02 8.82
C SER A 52 17.21 2.31 9.55
N ASP A 53 16.74 3.46 9.06
CA ASP A 53 17.05 4.77 9.64
C ASP A 53 16.31 5.01 10.96
N PHE A 54 15.02 4.72 10.99
CA PHE A 54 14.14 5.07 12.10
C PHE A 54 14.16 4.01 13.20
N GLY A 55 14.51 2.76 12.87
CA GLY A 55 14.66 1.68 13.84
C GLY A 55 15.74 1.96 14.89
N LYS A 56 16.81 2.67 14.51
CA LYS A 56 17.85 3.16 15.45
C LYS A 56 17.31 4.11 16.51
N ARG A 57 16.16 4.72 16.23
CA ARG A 57 15.44 5.66 17.10
C ARG A 57 14.24 5.01 17.79
N GLY A 58 14.10 3.69 17.72
CA GLY A 58 12.99 2.96 18.33
C GLY A 58 11.66 3.06 17.56
N VAL A 59 11.64 3.68 16.39
CA VAL A 59 10.42 3.84 15.56
C VAL A 59 10.35 2.74 14.51
N ARG A 60 9.27 1.95 14.53
CA ARG A 60 9.06 0.87 13.56
C ARG A 60 8.44 1.41 12.28
N VAL A 61 8.84 0.85 11.14
CA VAL A 61 8.29 1.20 9.83
C VAL A 61 7.98 -0.09 9.08
N ASN A 62 6.72 -0.26 8.66
CA ASN A 62 6.26 -1.43 7.92
C ASN A 62 5.41 -1.01 6.71
N ALA A 63 5.12 -1.96 5.84
CA ALA A 63 4.22 -1.76 4.72
C ALA A 63 3.18 -2.89 4.67
N ILE A 64 1.98 -2.53 4.21
CA ILE A 64 0.94 -3.49 3.82
C ILE A 64 0.75 -3.41 2.30
N ALA A 65 0.51 -4.54 1.64
CA ALA A 65 0.30 -4.62 0.20
C ALA A 65 -1.10 -5.17 -0.09
N PRO A 66 -2.13 -4.31 -0.12
CA PRO A 66 -3.48 -4.74 -0.45
C PRO A 66 -3.53 -5.35 -1.85
N GLY A 67 -4.36 -6.38 -1.98
CA GLY A 67 -4.90 -6.84 -3.25
C GLY A 67 -6.00 -5.91 -3.73
N GLU A 68 -6.78 -6.39 -4.69
CA GLU A 68 -7.94 -5.66 -5.17
C GLU A 68 -9.03 -5.60 -4.11
N ILE A 69 -9.57 -4.41 -3.90
CA ILE A 69 -10.64 -4.13 -2.93
C ILE A 69 -11.63 -3.21 -3.64
N LYS A 70 -12.92 -3.51 -3.52
CA LYS A 70 -13.98 -2.69 -4.10
C LYS A 70 -13.95 -1.31 -3.44
N THR A 71 -13.59 -0.32 -4.23
CA THR A 71 -13.46 1.08 -3.84
C THR A 71 -13.71 1.95 -5.05
N ASP A 72 -14.20 3.17 -4.86
CA ASP A 72 -14.53 4.11 -5.94
C ASP A 72 -13.32 4.54 -6.81
N ILE A 73 -12.11 4.05 -6.51
CA ILE A 73 -10.89 4.31 -7.29
C ILE A 73 -10.85 3.52 -8.60
N LEU A 74 -11.61 2.42 -8.68
CA LEU A 74 -11.66 1.58 -9.86
C LEU A 74 -12.58 2.23 -10.90
N SER A 75 -12.14 2.28 -12.15
CA SER A 75 -13.03 2.66 -13.23
C SER A 75 -14.10 1.56 -13.41
N PRO A 76 -15.31 1.90 -13.88
CA PRO A 76 -16.36 0.91 -14.16
C PRO A 76 -15.86 -0.24 -15.06
N ASP A 77 -14.97 0.05 -16.00
CA ASP A 77 -14.36 -0.94 -16.90
C ASP A 77 -13.41 -1.90 -16.16
N SER A 78 -12.63 -1.39 -15.20
CA SER A 78 -11.75 -2.20 -14.37
C SER A 78 -12.53 -3.03 -13.34
N GLU A 79 -13.63 -2.50 -12.80
CA GLU A 79 -14.52 -3.25 -11.91
C GLU A 79 -15.21 -4.41 -12.63
N ALA A 80 -15.74 -4.15 -13.84
CA ALA A 80 -16.48 -5.14 -14.62
C ALA A 80 -15.58 -6.31 -15.07
N CYS A 81 -14.32 -6.04 -15.44
CA CYS A 81 -13.40 -7.07 -15.87
C CYS A 81 -12.93 -7.96 -14.70
N HIS A 82 -12.74 -7.37 -13.51
CA HIS A 82 -12.12 -8.09 -12.39
C HIS A 82 -13.11 -8.78 -11.45
N PHE A 83 -14.15 -8.08 -10.98
CA PHE A 83 -15.14 -8.68 -10.08
C PHE A 83 -16.07 -9.67 -10.79
N ALA A 84 -16.13 -9.68 -12.12
CA ALA A 84 -16.80 -10.77 -12.84
C ALA A 84 -16.03 -12.10 -12.76
N ALA A 85 -14.71 -12.07 -12.53
CA ALA A 85 -13.85 -13.25 -12.47
C ALA A 85 -13.47 -13.67 -11.03
N ASP A 86 -13.72 -12.83 -10.03
CA ASP A 86 -13.45 -13.14 -8.62
C ASP A 86 -14.52 -14.10 -8.03
N PRO A 87 -14.14 -15.33 -7.59
CA PRO A 87 -15.09 -16.26 -6.95
C PRO A 87 -15.69 -15.71 -5.63
N ASN A 88 -15.08 -14.68 -5.04
CA ASN A 88 -15.57 -13.98 -3.86
C ASN A 88 -16.30 -12.66 -4.19
N ALA A 89 -16.60 -12.36 -5.45
CA ALA A 89 -17.29 -11.12 -5.83
C ALA A 89 -18.62 -10.90 -5.09
N THR A 90 -19.31 -11.99 -4.71
CA THR A 90 -20.53 -11.94 -3.90
C THR A 90 -20.31 -11.42 -2.48
N PHE A 91 -19.11 -11.58 -1.90
CA PHE A 91 -18.74 -11.01 -0.60
C PHE A 91 -18.78 -9.48 -0.62
N TRP A 92 -18.30 -8.87 -1.72
CA TRP A 92 -18.22 -7.40 -1.89
C TRP A 92 -19.55 -6.74 -2.27
N ASN A 93 -20.57 -7.52 -2.66
CA ASN A 93 -21.88 -7.02 -3.09
C ASN A 93 -22.98 -7.14 -2.02
N ARG A 94 -22.66 -7.54 -0.78
CA ARG A 94 -23.63 -7.62 0.34
C ARG A 94 -23.72 -6.34 1.18
N GLY A 95 -23.53 -5.17 0.56
CA GLY A 95 -23.72 -3.85 1.16
C GLY A 95 -25.08 -3.28 0.85
#